data_AF-A0A9P0DPX3-F1
#
_entry.id   AF-A0A9P0DPX3-F1
#
_cell.length_a   1.000
_cell.length_b   1.000
_cell.length_c   1.000
_cell.angle_alpha   90.00
_cell.angle_beta   90.00
_cell.angle_gamma   90.00
#
_symmetry.space_group_name_H-M   'P 1'
#
loop_
_entity.id
_entity.type
_entity.pdbx_description
1 polymer ?
#
loop_
_entity_poly.entity_id
_entity_poly.type
_entity_poly.pdbx_seq_one_letter_code
_entity_poly.pdbx_strand_id
1 'polypeptide(L)'
;MVVYLCPADRKYTCSWEGQAEDILHHFELEHDDLLHFSDTFTILPSVPSENRLLLIDEEIYLAQVKCQQKSLDIRLRYLGPTRLAKKISYNLLLRVDNELVPVGAISVQDGSYIVNLDKIQEACIRCTLNVTRAQTTSEDEADSICIKMSLEETASEADKPEVELRQKPSEISLSRSRTINWLDTKRKLVSRCKSTLSLGAISETVQNCSNCGIHLVPPIYFCPCGQSFCDRCRTSTCQSCRSRVTEDRNYGLETKLSRSPLSPCKYQKFGCPLKLFTSDLRDHETHCVFCEYKCPIGECSFEGQFRNMVKHLKVIHGSTKLLECFFVSFQTHPEAFLAIEEKGIFYCRMVFRNATFLFEAIFCGPPERKFFCELRFKEGKMKQPMMLHRTENVYRVEISQMELKKMKLKAKHALLTITA
;
A
#
# COMPACT_ATOMS: atom_id res chain seq x y z
N MET A 1 1.65 -25.79 -17.71
CA MET A 1 1.64 -24.61 -16.83
C MET A 1 2.95 -23.88 -17.00
N VAL A 2 2.93 -22.58 -17.24
CA VAL A 2 4.15 -21.76 -17.32
C VAL A 2 4.35 -21.20 -15.92
N VAL A 3 5.51 -21.47 -15.33
CA VAL A 3 5.87 -20.94 -14.02
C VAL A 3 6.61 -19.61 -14.25
N TYR A 4 6.15 -18.55 -13.59
CA TYR A 4 6.75 -17.21 -13.60
C TYR A 4 7.63 -17.07 -12.38
N LEU A 5 8.79 -16.46 -12.57
CA LEU A 5 9.66 -16.03 -11.48
C LEU A 5 9.27 -14.61 -11.05
N CYS A 6 9.52 -14.29 -9.79
CA CYS A 6 9.31 -12.94 -9.28
C CYS A 6 10.09 -11.90 -10.13
N PRO A 7 9.40 -10.88 -10.69
CA PRO A 7 10.07 -9.82 -11.45
C PRO A 7 10.75 -8.76 -10.57
N ALA A 8 10.68 -8.86 -9.24
CA ALA A 8 11.46 -7.99 -8.36
C ALA A 8 12.95 -8.16 -8.64
N ASP A 9 13.71 -7.08 -8.48
CA ASP A 9 15.14 -7.11 -8.77
C ASP A 9 15.87 -8.09 -7.83
N ARG A 10 16.98 -8.69 -8.28
CA ARG A 10 17.74 -9.71 -7.53
C ARG A 10 18.19 -9.23 -6.14
N LYS A 11 18.24 -7.91 -5.94
CA LYS A 11 18.51 -7.25 -4.64
C LYS A 11 17.52 -7.66 -3.54
N TYR A 12 16.32 -8.12 -3.89
CA TYR A 12 15.27 -8.53 -2.94
C TYR A 12 15.36 -10.00 -2.51
N THR A 13 16.26 -10.81 -3.08
CA THR A 13 16.43 -12.25 -2.75
C THR A 13 15.10 -13.03 -2.69
N CYS A 14 14.15 -12.71 -3.56
CA CYS A 14 12.87 -13.40 -3.63
C CYS A 14 13.01 -14.70 -4.42
N SER A 15 12.54 -15.80 -3.85
CA SER A 15 12.53 -17.14 -4.46
C SER A 15 11.16 -17.54 -4.99
N TRP A 16 10.21 -16.61 -5.09
CA TRP A 16 8.86 -16.92 -5.52
C TRP A 16 8.84 -17.38 -6.99
N GLU A 17 8.14 -18.49 -7.20
CA GLU A 17 7.80 -19.03 -8.50
C GLU A 17 6.32 -19.45 -8.48
N GLY A 18 5.54 -19.02 -9.47
CA GLY A 18 4.08 -19.20 -9.43
C GLY A 18 3.39 -19.05 -10.77
N GLN A 19 2.07 -19.15 -10.80
CA GLN A 19 1.32 -18.81 -12.00
C GLN A 19 1.22 -17.29 -12.15
N ALA A 20 0.95 -16.84 -13.37
CA ALA A 20 0.84 -15.41 -13.67
C ALA A 20 -0.31 -14.72 -12.91
N GLU A 21 -1.37 -15.46 -12.63
CA GLU A 21 -2.53 -15.01 -11.86
C GLU A 21 -2.20 -14.70 -10.39
N ASP A 22 -1.17 -15.35 -9.85
CA ASP A 22 -0.74 -15.19 -8.46
C ASP A 22 0.27 -14.05 -8.28
N ILE A 23 0.75 -13.43 -9.39
CA ILE A 23 1.85 -12.45 -9.35
C ILE A 23 1.48 -11.17 -8.58
N LEU A 24 0.22 -10.73 -8.71
CA LEU A 24 -0.28 -9.57 -7.98
C LEU A 24 -0.35 -9.87 -6.49
N HIS A 25 -0.94 -11.02 -6.13
CA HIS A 25 -1.07 -11.44 -4.75
C HIS A 25 0.30 -11.61 -4.08
N HIS A 26 1.27 -12.17 -4.80
CA HIS A 26 2.65 -12.26 -4.34
C HIS A 26 3.28 -10.87 -4.12
N PHE A 27 3.14 -9.94 -5.06
CA PHE A 27 3.66 -8.57 -4.89
C PHE A 27 2.99 -7.85 -3.73
N GLU A 28 1.68 -8.01 -3.53
CA GLU A 28 0.96 -7.45 -2.39
C GLU A 28 1.48 -7.95 -1.03
N LEU A 29 1.98 -9.19 -0.97
CA LEU A 29 2.45 -9.81 0.27
C LEU A 29 3.94 -9.60 0.53
N GLU A 30 4.78 -9.68 -0.51
CA GLU A 30 6.25 -9.71 -0.37
C GLU A 30 6.95 -8.45 -0.91
N HIS A 31 6.30 -7.69 -1.79
CA HIS A 31 6.89 -6.55 -2.51
C HIS A 31 5.90 -5.38 -2.65
N ASP A 32 5.19 -5.04 -1.56
CA ASP A 32 4.16 -3.99 -1.57
C ASP A 32 4.72 -2.62 -1.98
N ASP A 33 6.00 -2.38 -1.67
CA ASP A 33 6.80 -1.20 -2.00
C ASP A 33 7.05 -1.04 -3.50
N LEU A 34 6.97 -2.14 -4.26
CA LEU A 34 7.14 -2.17 -5.70
C LEU A 34 5.82 -2.19 -6.46
N LEU A 35 4.68 -2.27 -5.76
CA LEU A 35 3.34 -2.31 -6.34
C LEU A 35 2.69 -0.92 -6.31
N HIS A 36 2.35 -0.40 -7.49
CA HIS A 36 1.67 0.88 -7.63
C HIS A 36 0.32 0.72 -8.32
N PHE A 37 -0.69 1.39 -7.75
CA PHE A 37 -2.04 1.48 -8.30
C PHE A 37 -2.27 2.79 -9.08
N SER A 38 -1.18 3.48 -9.42
CA SER A 38 -1.18 4.73 -10.17
C SER A 38 -0.25 4.64 -11.37
N ASP A 39 -0.56 5.46 -12.37
CA ASP A 39 0.28 5.69 -13.54
C ASP A 39 1.57 6.47 -13.23
N THR A 40 1.68 7.02 -12.03
CA THR A 40 2.75 7.91 -11.63
C THR A 40 3.60 7.29 -10.54
N PHE A 41 4.93 7.35 -10.70
CA PHE A 41 5.90 6.89 -9.73
C PHE A 41 7.17 7.76 -9.75
N THR A 42 7.97 7.67 -8.70
CA THR A 42 9.15 8.52 -8.50
C THR A 42 10.43 7.72 -8.70
N ILE A 43 11.35 8.19 -9.52
CA ILE A 43 12.63 7.55 -9.80
C ILE A 43 13.73 8.29 -9.06
N LEU A 44 14.52 7.55 -8.29
CA LEU A 44 15.71 8.04 -7.62
C LEU A 44 16.95 7.64 -8.43
N PRO A 45 17.71 8.57 -9.02
CA PRO A 45 18.93 8.25 -9.76
C PRO A 45 20.00 7.52 -8.91
N SER A 46 19.93 7.61 -7.59
CA SER A 46 20.79 6.86 -6.66
C SER A 46 20.53 5.36 -6.64
N VAL A 47 19.39 4.89 -7.16
CA VAL A 47 19.03 3.46 -7.23
C VAL A 47 19.46 2.90 -8.59
N PRO A 48 20.38 1.92 -8.65
CA PRO A 48 20.96 1.44 -9.91
C PRO A 48 19.95 0.69 -10.78
N SER A 49 19.04 -0.05 -10.17
CA SER A 49 17.94 -0.72 -10.87
C SER A 49 16.75 -0.98 -9.94
N GLU A 50 15.56 -0.90 -10.53
CA GLU A 50 14.31 -1.16 -9.84
C GLU A 50 13.22 -1.57 -10.81
N ASN A 51 12.51 -2.65 -10.47
CA ASN A 51 11.36 -3.12 -11.22
C ASN A 51 10.11 -2.87 -10.38
N ARG A 52 9.07 -2.30 -10.99
CA ARG A 52 7.82 -1.94 -10.34
C ARG A 52 6.65 -2.52 -11.10
N LEU A 53 5.66 -3.01 -10.37
CA LEU A 53 4.41 -3.48 -10.93
C LEU A 53 3.39 -2.36 -10.85
N LEU A 54 2.78 -2.00 -11.97
CA LEU A 54 1.75 -0.97 -12.08
C LEU A 54 0.42 -1.62 -12.44
N LEU A 55 -0.63 -1.36 -11.68
CA LEU A 55 -2.00 -1.73 -12.01
C LEU A 55 -2.74 -0.49 -12.52
N ILE A 56 -3.00 -0.44 -13.82
CA ILE A 56 -3.64 0.69 -14.50
C ILE A 56 -4.79 0.14 -15.35
N ASP A 57 -6.01 0.64 -15.16
CA ASP A 57 -7.21 0.21 -15.89
C ASP A 57 -7.44 -1.31 -15.91
N GLU A 58 -7.28 -1.96 -14.75
CA GLU A 58 -7.37 -3.43 -14.56
C GLU A 58 -6.29 -4.24 -15.29
N GLU A 59 -5.27 -3.59 -15.83
CA GLU A 59 -4.19 -4.20 -16.59
C GLU A 59 -2.85 -4.06 -15.84
N ILE A 60 -2.02 -5.10 -15.91
CA ILE A 60 -0.74 -5.15 -15.18
C ILE A 60 0.40 -4.76 -16.12
N TYR A 61 1.21 -3.81 -15.68
CA TYR A 61 2.42 -3.37 -16.38
C TYR A 61 3.63 -3.52 -15.47
N LEU A 62 4.75 -3.94 -16.04
CA LEU A 62 6.04 -3.99 -15.38
C LEU A 62 6.88 -2.82 -15.88
N ALA A 63 7.11 -1.83 -15.03
CA ALA A 63 8.04 -0.74 -15.27
C ALA A 63 9.43 -1.15 -14.77
N GLN A 64 10.40 -1.20 -15.68
CA GLN A 64 11.77 -1.55 -15.39
C GLN A 64 12.61 -0.29 -15.53
N VAL A 65 13.29 0.10 -14.47
CA VAL A 65 14.12 1.29 -14.40
C VAL A 65 15.55 0.86 -14.15
N LYS A 66 16.49 1.33 -14.97
CA LYS A 66 17.92 1.12 -14.79
C LYS A 66 18.65 2.45 -14.88
N CYS A 67 19.34 2.81 -13.82
CA CYS A 67 20.19 3.99 -13.77
C CYS A 67 21.64 3.59 -14.09
N GLN A 68 22.21 4.21 -15.10
CA GLN A 68 23.64 4.16 -15.44
C GLN A 68 24.25 5.53 -15.17
N GLN A 69 25.59 5.60 -15.09
CA GLN A 69 26.33 6.81 -14.70
C GLN A 69 25.89 8.12 -15.38
N LYS A 70 25.39 8.06 -16.62
CA LYS A 70 24.98 9.24 -17.41
C LYS A 70 23.60 9.12 -18.06
N SER A 71 22.91 8.01 -17.83
CA SER A 71 21.66 7.73 -18.53
C SER A 71 20.71 6.88 -17.70
N LEU A 72 19.44 7.20 -17.76
CA LEU A 72 18.35 6.45 -17.16
C LEU A 72 17.56 5.72 -18.25
N ASP A 73 17.50 4.39 -18.18
CA ASP A 73 16.70 3.54 -19.07
C ASP A 73 15.39 3.17 -18.36
N ILE A 74 14.27 3.51 -18.99
CA ILE A 74 12.92 3.18 -18.52
C ILE A 74 12.24 2.35 -19.59
N ARG A 75 11.81 1.14 -19.22
CA ARG A 75 11.10 0.22 -20.10
C ARG A 75 9.79 -0.22 -19.46
N LEU A 76 8.69 -0.08 -20.20
CA LEU A 76 7.42 -0.67 -19.79
C LEU A 76 7.19 -2.00 -20.52
N ARG A 77 6.70 -3.00 -19.79
CA ARG A 77 6.19 -4.26 -20.36
C ARG A 77 4.77 -4.48 -19.90
N TYR A 78 3.90 -4.87 -20.83
CA TYR A 78 2.55 -5.31 -20.49
C TYR A 78 2.54 -6.79 -20.11
N LEU A 79 1.91 -7.13 -18.99
CA LEU A 79 1.77 -8.48 -18.46
C LEU A 79 0.33 -8.98 -18.65
N GLY A 80 -0.07 -9.18 -19.91
CA GLY A 80 -1.42 -9.66 -20.26
C GLY A 80 -1.49 -10.25 -21.68
N PRO A 81 -2.69 -10.40 -22.30
CA PRO A 81 -2.84 -11.04 -23.59
C PRO A 81 -2.11 -10.34 -24.73
N THR A 82 -1.40 -11.09 -25.58
CA THR A 82 -0.68 -10.57 -26.75
C THR A 82 -1.63 -9.87 -27.71
N ARG A 83 -2.91 -10.25 -27.73
CA ARG A 83 -3.95 -9.59 -28.51
C ARG A 83 -4.23 -8.17 -28.01
N LEU A 84 -4.14 -7.93 -26.70
CA LEU A 84 -4.26 -6.61 -26.10
C LEU A 84 -2.95 -5.83 -26.20
N ALA A 85 -1.81 -6.50 -26.02
CA ALA A 85 -0.48 -5.90 -26.15
C ALA A 85 -0.28 -5.17 -27.48
N LYS A 86 -0.79 -5.72 -28.60
CA LYS A 86 -0.70 -5.10 -29.93
C LYS A 86 -1.51 -3.81 -30.08
N LYS A 87 -2.50 -3.58 -29.21
CA LYS A 87 -3.39 -2.42 -29.24
C LYS A 87 -3.03 -1.36 -28.20
N ILE A 88 -1.99 -1.60 -27.42
CA ILE A 88 -1.53 -0.72 -26.35
C ILE A 88 -0.30 0.05 -26.83
N SER A 89 -0.38 1.37 -26.78
CA SER A 89 0.76 2.27 -26.87
C SER A 89 0.91 3.02 -25.55
N TYR A 90 2.11 3.48 -25.23
CA TYR A 90 2.33 4.28 -24.03
C TYR A 90 3.35 5.37 -24.30
N ASN A 91 3.23 6.46 -23.54
CA ASN A 91 4.20 7.55 -23.50
C ASN A 91 4.60 7.85 -22.05
N LEU A 92 5.81 8.38 -21.86
CA LEU A 92 6.28 8.82 -20.55
C LEU A 92 6.29 10.33 -20.47
N LEU A 93 5.81 10.85 -19.34
CA LEU A 93 5.92 12.24 -18.95
C LEU A 93 6.83 12.33 -17.74
N LEU A 94 8.02 12.90 -17.94
CA LEU A 94 9.04 13.01 -16.89
C LEU A 94 9.09 14.44 -16.37
N ARG A 95 9.11 14.58 -15.04
CA ARG A 95 9.23 15.86 -14.34
C ARG A 95 10.35 15.83 -13.30
N VAL A 96 11.08 16.93 -13.19
CA VAL A 96 12.12 17.17 -12.17
C VAL A 96 11.76 18.47 -11.48
N ASP A 97 11.63 18.45 -10.15
CA ASP A 97 11.21 19.61 -9.36
C ASP A 97 9.93 20.30 -9.89
N ASN A 98 9.00 19.50 -10.41
CA ASN A 98 7.75 19.88 -11.10
C ASN A 98 7.90 20.50 -12.50
N GLU A 99 9.11 20.67 -13.03
CA GLU A 99 9.34 21.08 -14.41
C GLU A 99 9.45 19.87 -15.34
N LEU A 100 9.00 20.00 -16.60
CA LEU A 100 9.08 18.93 -17.58
C LEU A 100 10.52 18.72 -18.06
N VAL A 101 10.95 17.47 -18.13
CA VAL A 101 12.26 17.13 -18.71
C VAL A 101 12.27 17.51 -20.19
N PRO A 102 13.29 18.24 -20.68
CA PRO A 102 13.36 18.64 -22.08
C PRO A 102 13.36 17.44 -23.02
N VAL A 103 12.60 17.52 -24.13
CA VAL A 103 12.51 16.45 -25.13
C VAL A 103 13.89 16.08 -25.69
N GLY A 104 14.80 17.05 -25.86
CA GLY A 104 16.18 16.82 -26.31
C GLY A 104 17.08 16.07 -25.31
N ALA A 105 16.59 15.76 -24.10
CA ALA A 105 17.24 14.89 -23.12
C ALA A 105 16.68 13.46 -23.15
N ILE A 106 15.61 13.19 -23.90
CA ILE A 106 14.95 11.90 -23.97
C ILE A 106 15.14 11.32 -25.38
N SER A 107 15.56 10.07 -25.44
CA SER A 107 15.67 9.30 -26.68
C SER A 107 14.96 7.96 -26.51
N VAL A 108 14.44 7.39 -27.60
CA VAL A 108 13.77 6.09 -27.56
C VAL A 108 14.59 5.11 -28.39
N GLN A 109 15.00 4.00 -27.78
CA GLN A 109 15.78 2.96 -28.44
C GLN A 109 15.28 1.58 -27.98
N ASP A 110 15.01 0.67 -28.93
CA ASP A 110 14.60 -0.72 -28.66
C ASP A 110 13.44 -0.87 -27.65
N GLY A 111 12.50 0.07 -27.67
CA GLY A 111 11.35 0.10 -26.76
C GLY A 111 11.65 0.51 -25.32
N SER A 112 12.81 1.10 -25.08
CA SER A 112 13.19 1.80 -23.85
C SER A 112 13.26 3.31 -24.09
N TYR A 113 12.84 4.08 -23.09
CA TYR A 113 13.14 5.51 -22.99
C TYR A 113 14.48 5.70 -22.30
N ILE A 114 15.43 6.29 -23.00
CA ILE A 114 16.76 6.62 -22.51
C ILE A 114 16.82 8.13 -22.24
N VAL A 115 16.94 8.49 -20.97
CA VAL A 115 17.02 9.87 -20.50
C VAL A 115 18.48 10.19 -20.19
N ASN A 116 19.02 11.24 -20.79
CA ASN A 116 20.38 11.71 -20.53
C ASN A 116 20.41 12.52 -19.24
N LEU A 117 21.08 11.98 -18.22
CA LEU A 117 21.16 12.59 -16.89
C LEU A 117 22.15 13.77 -16.83
N ASP A 118 23.13 13.87 -17.73
CA ASP A 118 24.06 15.01 -17.78
C ASP A 118 23.33 16.35 -18.08
N LYS A 119 22.11 16.27 -18.62
CA LYS A 119 21.25 17.43 -18.94
C LYS A 119 20.24 17.77 -17.85
N ILE A 120 20.28 17.05 -16.72
CA ILE A 120 19.30 17.12 -15.64
C ILE A 120 20.08 17.22 -14.32
N GLN A 121 19.73 18.15 -13.43
CA GLN A 121 20.36 18.21 -12.11
C GLN A 121 20.04 16.93 -11.31
N GLU A 122 20.93 16.50 -10.40
CA GLU A 122 20.76 15.30 -9.55
C GLU A 122 19.55 15.43 -8.61
N ALA A 123 18.36 15.27 -9.18
CA ALA A 123 17.09 15.49 -8.53
C ALA A 123 16.13 14.32 -8.81
N CYS A 124 15.10 14.27 -7.98
CA CYS A 124 14.09 13.23 -7.97
C CYS A 124 13.21 13.32 -9.24
N ILE A 125 13.18 12.28 -10.08
CA ILE A 125 12.45 12.30 -11.36
C ILE A 125 11.08 11.68 -11.15
N ARG A 126 10.01 12.48 -11.24
CA ARG A 126 8.64 11.97 -11.26
C ARG A 126 8.28 11.51 -12.68
N CYS A 127 7.91 10.26 -12.81
CA CYS A 127 7.51 9.62 -14.06
C CYS A 127 6.00 9.37 -14.05
N THR A 128 5.29 9.85 -15.06
CA THR A 128 3.86 9.57 -15.29
C THR A 128 3.71 8.81 -16.61
N LEU A 129 3.00 7.69 -16.57
CA LEU A 129 2.78 6.80 -17.71
C LEU A 129 1.43 7.07 -18.37
N ASN A 130 1.42 7.50 -19.61
CA ASN A 130 0.19 7.69 -20.37
C ASN A 130 -0.02 6.49 -21.30
N VAL A 131 -0.87 5.55 -20.88
CA VAL A 131 -1.22 4.37 -21.69
C VAL A 131 -2.45 4.69 -22.56
N THR A 132 -2.37 4.40 -23.85
CA THR A 132 -3.46 4.59 -24.81
C THR A 132 -3.81 3.27 -25.52
N ARG A 133 -5.11 3.04 -25.72
CA ARG A 133 -5.64 1.82 -26.34
C ARG A 133 -6.42 2.15 -27.61
N ALA A 134 -6.05 1.54 -28.73
CA ALA A 134 -6.82 1.67 -29.96
C ALA A 134 -8.17 0.93 -29.83
N GLN A 135 -9.29 1.65 -29.97
CA GLN A 135 -10.62 1.04 -30.02
C GLN A 135 -10.82 0.36 -31.37
N THR A 136 -11.12 -0.94 -31.37
CA THR A 136 -11.54 -1.65 -32.59
C THR A 136 -13.01 -1.40 -32.85
N THR A 137 -13.31 -0.64 -33.90
CA THR A 137 -14.59 -0.76 -34.62
C THR A 137 -14.65 -2.15 -35.26
N SER A 138 -15.83 -2.76 -35.22
CA SER A 138 -16.16 -4.10 -35.71
C SER A 138 -15.65 -4.39 -37.13
N GLU A 139 -15.20 -5.62 -37.34
CA GLU A 139 -14.90 -6.20 -38.66
C GLU A 139 -16.20 -6.33 -39.49
N ASP A 140 -16.04 -6.23 -40.82
CA ASP A 140 -17.03 -6.33 -41.91
C ASP A 140 -17.74 -5.04 -42.40
N GLU A 141 -16.97 -4.09 -42.93
CA GLU A 141 -17.24 -3.53 -44.28
C GLU A 141 -15.89 -3.32 -45.00
N ALA A 142 -15.63 -4.14 -46.02
CA ALA A 142 -14.56 -3.93 -46.97
C ALA A 142 -15.04 -2.97 -48.07
N ASP A 143 -14.55 -1.74 -48.03
CA ASP A 143 -13.95 -0.99 -49.15
C ASP A 143 -14.01 0.51 -48.86
N SER A 144 -12.90 1.04 -48.34
CA SER A 144 -12.45 2.42 -48.58
C SER A 144 -11.00 2.54 -48.11
N ILE A 145 -10.08 2.31 -49.03
CA ILE A 145 -8.63 2.35 -48.83
C ILE A 145 -8.12 3.81 -48.88
N CYS A 146 -7.25 4.10 -47.91
CA CYS A 146 -6.16 5.08 -47.86
C CYS A 146 -6.42 6.57 -48.13
N ILE A 147 -5.82 7.39 -47.27
CA ILE A 147 -4.94 8.46 -47.74
C ILE A 147 -3.58 8.38 -47.00
N LYS A 148 -2.54 7.99 -47.75
CA LYS A 148 -1.14 8.40 -47.53
C LYS A 148 -1.03 9.85 -48.01
N MET A 149 -0.20 10.68 -47.36
CA MET A 149 0.26 11.94 -47.96
C MET A 149 1.78 12.01 -47.98
N SER A 150 2.29 12.07 -49.20
CA SER A 150 3.60 12.59 -49.60
C SER A 150 3.43 14.06 -50.05
N LEU A 151 4.53 14.80 -49.99
CA LEU A 151 4.72 16.23 -50.26
C LEU A 151 4.51 16.64 -51.73
N GLU A 152 4.07 17.88 -51.99
CA GLU A 152 4.82 18.95 -52.69
C GLU A 152 4.00 20.25 -52.86
N GLU A 153 4.71 21.32 -53.20
CA GLU A 153 4.52 22.75 -52.89
C GLU A 153 3.58 23.54 -53.84
N THR A 154 3.03 24.69 -53.39
CA THR A 154 3.33 26.04 -53.94
C THR A 154 2.47 27.17 -53.34
N ALA A 155 3.16 28.24 -52.89
CA ALA A 155 2.87 29.68 -52.77
C ALA A 155 1.45 30.23 -52.42
N SER A 156 1.30 30.98 -51.30
CA SER A 156 1.55 32.46 -51.19
C SER A 156 0.94 33.05 -49.89
N GLU A 157 1.76 33.83 -49.14
CA GLU A 157 1.48 35.03 -48.29
C GLU A 157 0.29 35.02 -47.27
N ALA A 158 0.39 35.41 -45.99
CA ALA A 158 1.38 36.12 -45.19
C ALA A 158 1.09 35.95 -43.66
N ASP A 159 2.13 36.23 -42.86
CA ASP A 159 2.19 36.65 -41.44
C ASP A 159 2.30 35.63 -40.26
N LYS A 160 3.59 35.36 -39.92
CA LYS A 160 4.30 35.29 -38.61
C LYS A 160 3.82 34.43 -37.42
N PRO A 161 4.79 33.91 -36.61
CA PRO A 161 4.81 32.48 -36.29
C PRO A 161 4.65 32.15 -34.80
N GLU A 162 3.88 31.11 -34.52
CA GLU A 162 3.93 30.30 -33.31
C GLU A 162 4.22 28.87 -33.77
N VAL A 163 5.48 28.42 -33.67
CA VAL A 163 5.89 27.11 -34.21
C VAL A 163 5.72 26.02 -33.15
N GLU A 164 4.56 25.37 -33.20
CA GLU A 164 4.37 23.98 -32.76
C GLU A 164 5.27 23.05 -33.60
N LEU A 165 6.28 22.45 -32.98
CA LEU A 165 7.01 21.32 -33.59
C LEU A 165 6.30 20.01 -33.25
N ARG A 166 5.40 19.59 -34.15
CA ARG A 166 4.89 18.22 -34.26
C ARG A 166 6.03 17.29 -34.69
N GLN A 167 6.40 16.35 -33.85
CA GLN A 167 7.09 15.13 -34.26
C GLN A 167 6.12 13.95 -34.08
N LYS A 168 5.98 13.12 -35.12
CA LYS A 168 5.12 11.93 -35.15
C LYS A 168 5.54 10.95 -34.03
N PRO A 169 4.60 10.39 -33.25
CA PRO A 169 4.91 9.34 -32.30
C PRO A 169 5.35 8.09 -33.08
N SER A 170 6.57 7.61 -32.82
CA SER A 170 7.03 6.31 -33.29
C SER A 170 6.31 5.22 -32.50
N GLU A 171 5.42 4.47 -33.16
CA GLU A 171 4.74 3.31 -32.58
C GLU A 171 5.76 2.24 -32.18
N ILE A 172 5.96 2.05 -30.87
CA ILE A 172 6.81 1.00 -30.31
C ILE A 172 5.97 -0.27 -30.20
N SER A 173 6.20 -1.27 -31.05
CA SER A 173 5.57 -2.58 -30.90
C SER A 173 6.23 -3.37 -29.76
N LEU A 174 5.45 -3.78 -28.76
CA LEU A 174 5.94 -4.55 -27.61
C LEU A 174 6.48 -5.93 -28.01
N SER A 175 7.71 -6.25 -27.57
CA SER A 175 8.31 -7.58 -27.72
C SER A 175 7.70 -8.60 -26.74
N ARG A 176 7.50 -9.82 -27.24
CA ARG A 176 6.79 -10.97 -26.64
C ARG A 176 7.08 -11.25 -25.16
N SER A 177 5.98 -11.36 -24.39
CA SER A 177 5.82 -12.21 -23.20
C SER A 177 4.44 -12.90 -23.26
N ARG A 178 4.33 -14.13 -22.74
CA ARG A 178 3.11 -14.96 -22.79
C ARG A 178 2.04 -14.46 -21.81
N THR A 179 0.80 -14.79 -22.10
CA THR A 179 -0.42 -14.02 -21.79
C THR A 179 -1.17 -14.44 -20.53
N ILE A 180 -1.70 -13.47 -19.77
CA ILE A 180 -2.68 -13.63 -18.67
C ILE A 180 -4.07 -13.22 -19.19
N ASN A 181 -5.14 -14.00 -19.03
CA ASN A 181 -6.47 -13.68 -19.57
C ASN A 181 -7.48 -13.32 -18.45
N TRP A 182 -8.06 -12.11 -18.50
CA TRP A 182 -8.92 -11.52 -17.45
C TRP A 182 -10.39 -12.01 -17.48
N LEU A 183 -10.85 -12.63 -18.58
CA LEU A 183 -12.27 -12.96 -18.78
C LEU A 183 -12.73 -14.29 -18.15
N ASP A 184 -11.83 -15.12 -17.64
CA ASP A 184 -12.21 -16.43 -17.07
C ASP A 184 -12.64 -16.36 -15.59
N THR A 185 -12.54 -15.20 -14.94
CA THR A 185 -12.85 -15.02 -13.51
C THR A 185 -14.31 -14.69 -13.21
N LYS A 186 -15.18 -14.59 -14.25
CA LYS A 186 -16.57 -14.13 -14.07
C LYS A 186 -17.58 -14.95 -14.88
N ARG A 187 -18.05 -16.09 -14.35
CA ARG A 187 -19.43 -16.62 -14.45
C ARG A 187 -19.57 -18.04 -13.89
N LYS A 188 -20.47 -18.21 -12.92
CA LYS A 188 -21.62 -19.13 -13.00
C LYS A 188 -22.65 -18.81 -11.92
N LEU A 189 -23.79 -18.27 -12.36
CA LEU A 189 -25.01 -18.02 -11.59
C LEU A 189 -26.18 -18.49 -12.48
N VAL A 190 -26.78 -19.65 -12.20
CA VAL A 190 -28.01 -20.20 -12.82
C VAL A 190 -28.51 -21.30 -11.84
N SER A 191 -29.77 -21.51 -11.44
CA SER A 191 -31.12 -21.03 -11.80
C SER A 191 -32.11 -21.45 -10.70
N ARG A 192 -33.18 -20.66 -10.50
CA ARG A 192 -34.36 -20.94 -9.64
C ARG A 192 -35.40 -21.80 -10.38
N CYS A 193 -36.16 -22.61 -9.62
CA CYS A 193 -37.57 -22.90 -9.89
C CYS A 193 -38.40 -22.86 -8.60
N LYS A 194 -39.69 -22.52 -8.73
CA LYS A 194 -40.58 -21.85 -7.77
C LYS A 194 -41.52 -22.80 -7.00
N SER A 195 -41.89 -22.42 -5.77
CA SER A 195 -43.30 -22.39 -5.32
C SER A 195 -43.46 -21.48 -4.10
N THR A 196 -44.67 -20.96 -3.95
CA THR A 196 -45.03 -19.64 -3.42
C THR A 196 -45.48 -19.70 -1.95
N LEU A 197 -45.01 -18.77 -1.09
CA LEU A 197 -45.78 -17.94 -0.13
C LEU A 197 -44.87 -17.22 0.92
N SER A 198 -44.72 -15.89 0.75
CA SER A 198 -44.48 -14.77 1.72
C SER A 198 -43.43 -14.91 2.86
N LEU A 199 -42.14 -14.52 2.72
CA LEU A 199 -41.44 -13.20 2.66
C LEU A 199 -41.41 -12.34 3.95
N GLY A 200 -40.37 -12.59 4.76
CA GLY A 200 -39.87 -11.75 5.86
C GLY A 200 -38.49 -12.21 6.34
N ALA A 201 -37.45 -12.00 5.51
CA ALA A 201 -36.01 -12.03 5.77
C ALA A 201 -35.40 -13.20 6.60
N ILE A 202 -34.97 -14.26 5.91
CA ILE A 202 -33.97 -15.20 6.45
C ILE A 202 -32.59 -14.64 6.08
N SER A 203 -31.83 -14.21 7.10
CA SER A 203 -30.48 -13.67 6.99
C SER A 203 -29.48 -14.77 6.59
N GLU A 204 -28.79 -14.57 5.47
CA GLU A 204 -27.69 -15.43 5.03
C GLU A 204 -26.46 -15.23 5.94
N THR A 205 -26.36 -16.11 6.93
CA THR A 205 -25.14 -16.62 7.59
C THR A 205 -24.07 -15.61 8.00
N VAL A 206 -24.39 -14.73 8.96
CA VAL A 206 -23.40 -14.04 9.80
C VAL A 206 -23.68 -14.40 11.25
N GLN A 207 -22.72 -15.04 11.93
CA GLN A 207 -22.86 -15.49 13.33
C GLN A 207 -22.09 -14.55 14.26
N ASN A 208 -22.78 -13.98 15.24
CA ASN A 208 -22.22 -13.02 16.20
C ASN A 208 -22.08 -13.65 17.58
N CYS A 209 -21.13 -13.15 18.37
CA CYS A 209 -20.93 -13.56 19.75
C CYS A 209 -22.17 -13.21 20.57
N SER A 210 -22.72 -14.20 21.28
CA SER A 210 -23.95 -14.02 22.07
C SER A 210 -23.80 -13.06 23.26
N ASN A 211 -22.57 -12.61 23.59
CA ASN A 211 -22.32 -11.66 24.67
C ASN A 211 -21.98 -10.24 24.15
N CYS A 212 -21.01 -10.11 23.23
CA CYS A 212 -20.55 -8.80 22.75
C CYS A 212 -21.10 -8.38 21.39
N GLY A 213 -21.84 -9.26 20.70
CA GLY A 213 -22.42 -8.98 19.37
C GLY A 213 -21.40 -8.88 18.23
N ILE A 214 -20.10 -9.03 18.51
CA ILE A 214 -19.03 -9.00 17.51
C ILE A 214 -19.07 -10.29 16.68
N HIS A 215 -18.77 -10.20 15.38
CA HIS A 215 -18.64 -11.35 14.49
C HIS A 215 -17.69 -12.42 15.06
N LEU A 216 -18.12 -13.68 15.00
CA LEU A 216 -17.34 -14.80 15.51
C LEU A 216 -16.21 -15.16 14.55
N VAL A 217 -14.99 -15.19 15.09
CA VAL A 217 -13.78 -15.67 14.41
C VAL A 217 -13.11 -16.74 15.27
N PRO A 218 -12.49 -17.78 14.69
CA PRO A 218 -11.70 -18.74 15.46
C PRO A 218 -10.64 -18.04 16.35
N PRO A 219 -10.40 -18.50 17.59
CA PRO A 219 -11.09 -19.60 18.27
C PRO A 219 -12.50 -19.21 18.76
N ILE A 220 -13.46 -20.11 18.57
CA ILE A 220 -14.87 -19.93 18.98
C ILE A 220 -15.21 -20.93 20.09
N TYR A 221 -15.79 -20.44 21.18
CA TYR A 221 -16.21 -21.24 22.34
C TYR A 221 -17.73 -21.34 22.40
N PHE A 222 -18.26 -22.23 23.23
CA PHE A 222 -19.71 -22.41 23.37
C PHE A 222 -20.17 -22.61 24.82
N CYS A 223 -21.43 -22.37 25.14
CA CYS A 223 -22.02 -22.80 26.42
C CYS A 223 -22.54 -24.26 26.30
N PRO A 224 -22.86 -24.94 27.42
CA PRO A 224 -23.62 -26.19 27.40
C PRO A 224 -24.97 -26.11 26.65
N CYS A 225 -25.49 -24.89 26.49
CA CYS A 225 -26.71 -24.56 25.76
C CYS A 225 -26.53 -24.33 24.24
N GLY A 226 -25.31 -24.42 23.71
CA GLY A 226 -25.00 -24.26 22.27
C GLY A 226 -24.81 -22.83 21.74
N GLN A 227 -24.94 -21.79 22.58
CA GLN A 227 -24.58 -20.39 22.22
C GLN A 227 -23.07 -20.26 22.01
N SER A 228 -22.65 -19.38 21.10
CA SER A 228 -21.25 -19.26 20.67
C SER A 228 -20.60 -17.92 21.10
N PHE A 229 -19.33 -17.98 21.45
CA PHE A 229 -18.59 -16.89 22.09
C PHE A 229 -17.21 -16.69 21.44
N CYS A 230 -16.78 -15.43 21.30
CA CYS A 230 -15.43 -15.12 20.85
C CYS A 230 -14.41 -15.33 21.97
N ASP A 231 -13.12 -15.39 21.61
CA ASP A 231 -12.01 -15.56 22.56
C ASP A 231 -12.04 -14.60 23.75
N ARG A 232 -12.38 -13.31 23.51
CA ARG A 232 -12.49 -12.31 24.59
C ARG A 232 -13.60 -12.62 25.59
N CYS A 233 -14.64 -13.33 25.17
CA CYS A 233 -15.78 -13.69 26.02
C CYS A 233 -15.69 -15.12 26.57
N ARG A 234 -14.58 -15.84 26.34
CA ARG A 234 -14.33 -17.21 26.82
C ARG A 234 -14.61 -17.41 28.31
N THR A 235 -14.23 -16.45 29.14
CA THR A 235 -14.36 -16.57 30.61
C THR A 235 -15.65 -15.98 31.15
N SER A 236 -16.53 -15.49 30.25
CA SER A 236 -17.81 -14.88 30.63
C SER A 236 -18.87 -15.92 30.93
N THR A 237 -19.93 -15.50 31.61
CA THR A 237 -21.15 -16.28 31.79
C THR A 237 -22.11 -16.02 30.64
N CYS A 238 -22.71 -17.08 30.09
CA CYS A 238 -23.73 -16.95 29.05
C CYS A 238 -24.97 -16.22 29.60
N GLN A 239 -25.42 -15.16 28.92
CA GLN A 239 -26.60 -14.40 29.34
C GLN A 239 -27.90 -15.21 29.22
N SER A 240 -27.97 -16.14 28.27
CA SER A 240 -29.18 -16.92 28.01
C SER A 240 -29.35 -18.10 28.97
N CYS A 241 -28.28 -18.83 29.29
CA CYS A 241 -28.36 -20.02 30.14
C CYS A 241 -27.75 -19.85 31.54
N ARG A 242 -27.13 -18.70 31.82
CA ARG A 242 -26.44 -18.38 33.09
C ARG A 242 -25.33 -19.36 33.48
N SER A 243 -24.88 -20.19 32.55
CA SER A 243 -23.76 -21.13 32.73
C SER A 243 -22.46 -20.53 32.21
N ARG A 244 -21.33 -21.01 32.74
CA ARG A 244 -20.01 -20.67 32.20
C ARG A 244 -19.86 -21.21 30.77
N VAL A 245 -19.14 -20.46 29.95
CA VAL A 245 -18.67 -20.92 28.64
C VAL A 245 -17.71 -22.09 28.86
N THR A 246 -17.83 -23.13 28.04
CA THR A 246 -16.97 -24.32 28.09
C THR A 246 -15.55 -23.97 27.64
N GLU A 247 -14.57 -24.74 28.10
CA GLU A 247 -13.18 -24.59 27.61
C GLU A 247 -13.00 -25.18 26.20
N ASP A 248 -13.94 -26.01 25.75
CA ASP A 248 -13.92 -26.64 24.45
C ASP A 248 -14.26 -25.64 23.33
N ARG A 249 -13.56 -25.80 22.19
CA ARG A 249 -13.77 -25.01 20.99
C ARG A 249 -14.84 -25.63 20.09
N ASN A 250 -15.64 -24.78 19.47
CA ASN A 250 -16.65 -25.18 18.50
C ASN A 250 -16.03 -25.37 17.10
N TYR A 251 -15.18 -26.39 16.93
CA TYR A 251 -14.50 -26.67 15.65
C TYR A 251 -15.46 -26.84 14.47
N GLY A 252 -16.67 -27.36 14.72
CA GLY A 252 -17.71 -27.48 13.69
C GLY A 252 -18.18 -26.13 13.17
N LEU A 253 -18.43 -25.17 14.06
CA LEU A 253 -18.77 -23.80 13.67
C LEU A 253 -17.59 -23.06 13.05
N GLU A 254 -16.37 -23.27 13.57
CA GLU A 254 -15.15 -22.71 12.96
C GLU A 254 -14.96 -23.20 11.52
N THR A 255 -15.16 -24.50 11.26
CA THR A 255 -15.07 -25.11 9.92
C THR A 255 -16.20 -24.65 9.01
N LYS A 256 -17.39 -24.39 9.57
CA LYS A 256 -18.51 -23.85 8.81
C LYS A 256 -18.28 -22.38 8.44
N LEU A 257 -17.72 -21.59 9.36
CA LEU A 257 -17.39 -20.17 9.14
C LEU A 257 -16.20 -20.00 8.20
N SER A 258 -15.23 -20.92 8.19
CA SER A 258 -14.16 -20.92 7.18
C SER A 258 -14.68 -21.23 5.76
N ARG A 259 -15.86 -21.86 5.65
CA ARG A 259 -16.57 -22.14 4.39
C ARG A 259 -17.75 -21.18 4.13
N SER A 260 -17.98 -20.22 5.03
CA SER A 260 -19.08 -19.25 5.00
C SER A 260 -18.77 -18.08 4.07
N PRO A 261 -19.77 -17.37 3.52
CA PRO A 261 -19.55 -16.19 2.69
C PRO A 261 -18.65 -15.14 3.35
N LEU A 262 -17.89 -14.47 2.50
CA LEU A 262 -17.01 -13.35 2.81
C LEU A 262 -17.67 -12.35 3.78
N SER A 263 -17.06 -12.15 4.94
CA SER A 263 -17.49 -11.18 5.96
C SER A 263 -16.95 -9.78 5.63
N PRO A 264 -17.77 -8.72 5.76
CA PRO A 264 -17.31 -7.37 5.47
C PRO A 264 -16.31 -6.88 6.53
N CYS A 265 -15.32 -6.09 6.10
CA CYS A 265 -14.42 -5.37 7.00
C CYS A 265 -15.20 -4.44 7.96
N LYS A 266 -14.79 -4.36 9.24
CA LYS A 266 -15.36 -3.39 10.21
C LYS A 266 -15.28 -1.93 9.76
N TYR A 267 -14.35 -1.60 8.87
CA TYR A 267 -14.19 -0.26 8.28
C TYR A 267 -14.99 -0.05 6.98
N GLN A 268 -15.95 -0.95 6.65
CA GLN A 268 -16.83 -0.80 5.50
C GLN A 268 -17.59 0.55 5.52
N LYS A 269 -18.03 1.00 6.70
CA LYS A 269 -18.67 2.31 6.89
C LYS A 269 -17.78 3.51 6.50
N PHE A 270 -16.47 3.30 6.42
CA PHE A 270 -15.49 4.30 6.01
C PHE A 270 -15.01 4.11 4.57
N GLY A 271 -15.61 3.17 3.83
CA GLY A 271 -15.34 2.97 2.41
C GLY A 271 -14.54 1.71 2.08
N CYS A 272 -14.23 0.83 3.04
CA CYS A 272 -13.59 -0.45 2.72
C CYS A 272 -14.54 -1.33 1.88
N PRO A 273 -14.19 -1.69 0.63
CA PRO A 273 -15.06 -2.50 -0.22
C PRO A 273 -14.90 -4.01 0.04
N LEU A 274 -13.87 -4.40 0.80
CA LEU A 274 -13.47 -5.79 0.94
C LEU A 274 -14.42 -6.57 1.85
N LYS A 275 -14.79 -7.75 1.34
CA LYS A 275 -15.39 -8.83 2.12
C LYS A 275 -14.41 -10.00 2.04
N LEU A 276 -14.03 -10.55 3.19
CA LEU A 276 -12.96 -11.52 3.30
C LEU A 276 -13.40 -12.75 4.10
N PHE A 277 -12.69 -13.86 3.93
CA PHE A 277 -12.89 -14.99 4.83
C PHE A 277 -12.47 -14.62 6.24
N THR A 278 -13.08 -15.30 7.20
CA THR A 278 -12.82 -15.08 8.62
C THR A 278 -11.35 -15.23 9.02
N SER A 279 -10.59 -16.07 8.30
CA SER A 279 -9.14 -16.24 8.46
C SER A 279 -8.36 -14.97 8.15
N ASP A 280 -8.77 -14.26 7.09
CA ASP A 280 -8.01 -13.15 6.49
C ASP A 280 -8.55 -11.80 6.99
N LEU A 281 -9.80 -11.77 7.46
CA LEU A 281 -10.49 -10.58 7.92
C LEU A 281 -9.73 -9.86 9.05
N ARG A 282 -9.18 -10.62 10.01
CA ARG A 282 -8.47 -10.03 11.15
C ARG A 282 -7.20 -9.32 10.69
N ASP A 283 -6.40 -9.98 9.85
CA ASP A 283 -5.14 -9.42 9.34
C ASP A 283 -5.40 -8.21 8.42
N HIS A 284 -6.43 -8.30 7.58
CA HIS A 284 -6.88 -7.14 6.83
C HIS A 284 -7.31 -5.99 7.75
N GLU A 285 -8.12 -6.23 8.79
CA GLU A 285 -8.56 -5.19 9.70
C GLU A 285 -7.41 -4.55 10.48
N THR A 286 -6.31 -5.27 10.76
CA THR A 286 -5.12 -4.67 11.37
C THR A 286 -4.39 -3.73 10.42
N HIS A 287 -4.43 -4.01 9.11
CA HIS A 287 -3.69 -3.26 8.09
C HIS A 287 -4.56 -2.39 7.17
N CYS A 288 -5.88 -2.37 7.40
CA CYS A 288 -6.84 -1.70 6.52
C CYS A 288 -6.53 -0.20 6.36
N VAL A 289 -6.47 0.27 5.11
CA VAL A 289 -6.20 1.67 4.78
C VAL A 289 -7.36 2.62 5.15
N PHE A 290 -8.55 2.06 5.33
CA PHE A 290 -9.75 2.79 5.77
C PHE A 290 -9.87 2.87 7.29
N CYS A 291 -8.86 2.40 8.03
CA CYS A 291 -8.85 2.51 9.48
C CYS A 291 -8.79 3.97 9.94
N GLU A 292 -9.34 4.21 11.13
CA GLU A 292 -9.34 5.52 11.74
C GLU A 292 -8.13 5.69 12.66
N TYR A 293 -7.64 6.92 12.70
CA TYR A 293 -6.60 7.40 13.58
C TYR A 293 -7.22 8.37 14.57
N LYS A 294 -6.70 8.35 15.80
CA LYS A 294 -7.06 9.30 16.85
C LYS A 294 -5.91 10.26 17.10
N CYS A 295 -6.23 11.55 17.25
CA CYS A 295 -5.22 12.56 17.52
C CYS A 295 -4.55 12.28 18.89
N PRO A 296 -3.21 12.20 18.96
CA PRO A 296 -2.49 11.89 20.19
C PRO A 296 -2.14 13.13 21.04
N ILE A 297 -2.52 14.33 20.58
CA ILE A 297 -2.04 15.60 21.16
C ILE A 297 -3.08 16.18 22.12
N GLY A 298 -2.74 16.19 23.41
CA GLY A 298 -3.53 16.84 24.46
C GLY A 298 -4.97 16.31 24.54
N GLU A 299 -5.93 17.21 24.65
CA GLU A 299 -7.37 16.90 24.71
C GLU A 299 -8.05 16.94 23.33
N CYS A 300 -7.27 16.85 22.24
CA CYS A 300 -7.82 16.87 20.89
C CYS A 300 -8.63 15.59 20.63
N SER A 301 -9.93 15.76 20.35
CA SER A 301 -10.86 14.65 20.10
C SER A 301 -10.99 14.26 18.62
N PHE A 302 -10.14 14.79 17.75
CA PHE A 302 -10.22 14.51 16.33
C PHE A 302 -9.91 13.04 16.02
N GLU A 303 -10.79 12.41 15.26
CA GLU A 303 -10.66 11.05 14.76
C GLU A 303 -10.94 11.02 13.25
N GLY A 304 -10.20 10.23 12.49
CA GLY A 304 -10.41 10.09 11.05
C GLY A 304 -9.31 9.33 10.32
N GLN A 305 -9.52 9.09 9.03
CA GLN A 305 -8.58 8.36 8.18
C GLN A 305 -7.22 9.05 8.07
N PHE A 306 -6.18 8.28 7.73
CA PHE A 306 -4.78 8.73 7.64
C PHE A 306 -4.62 10.09 6.95
N ARG A 307 -5.15 10.26 5.73
CA ARG A 307 -5.03 11.53 4.97
C ARG A 307 -5.66 12.71 5.70
N ASN A 308 -6.80 12.51 6.36
CA ASN A 308 -7.49 13.55 7.10
C ASN A 308 -6.77 13.86 8.41
N MET A 309 -6.20 12.85 9.08
CA MET A 309 -5.36 13.03 10.26
C MET A 309 -4.10 13.84 9.95
N VAL A 310 -3.38 13.51 8.87
CA VAL A 310 -2.19 14.28 8.45
C VAL A 310 -2.54 15.75 8.19
N LYS A 311 -3.65 16.02 7.50
CA LYS A 311 -4.14 17.40 7.29
C LYS A 311 -4.49 18.09 8.60
N HIS A 312 -5.22 17.42 9.48
CA HIS A 312 -5.58 17.93 10.81
C HIS A 312 -4.34 18.31 11.61
N LEU A 313 -3.34 17.43 11.68
CA LEU A 313 -2.09 17.68 12.40
C LEU A 313 -1.33 18.89 11.83
N LYS A 314 -1.25 19.02 10.49
CA LYS A 314 -0.59 20.16 9.84
C LYS A 314 -1.30 21.50 10.11
N VAL A 315 -2.63 21.50 10.16
CA VAL A 315 -3.44 22.74 10.29
C VAL A 315 -3.65 23.13 11.75
N ILE A 316 -4.07 22.20 12.61
CA ILE A 316 -4.44 22.47 14.00
C ILE A 316 -3.23 22.38 14.93
N HIS A 317 -2.29 21.48 14.64
CA HIS A 317 -1.09 21.24 15.46
C HIS A 317 0.21 21.61 14.74
N GLY A 318 0.16 22.62 13.85
CA GLY A 318 1.30 23.03 13.01
C GLY A 318 2.55 23.52 13.77
N SER A 319 2.44 23.79 15.08
CA SER A 319 3.57 24.07 15.95
C SER A 319 4.36 22.83 16.37
N THR A 320 3.77 21.63 16.26
CA THR A 320 4.45 20.37 16.54
C THR A 320 5.31 19.97 15.35
N LYS A 321 6.58 19.69 15.59
CA LYS A 321 7.51 19.28 14.54
C LYS A 321 7.08 17.94 13.93
N LEU A 322 6.92 17.92 12.61
CA LEU A 322 6.52 16.77 11.82
C LEU A 322 7.74 16.21 11.08
N LEU A 323 7.94 14.90 11.21
CA LEU A 323 9.02 14.14 10.58
C LEU A 323 8.39 13.06 9.69
N GLU A 324 8.75 13.05 8.41
CA GLU A 324 8.27 12.05 7.45
C GLU A 324 9.19 10.81 7.45
N CYS A 325 9.50 10.30 8.64
CA CYS A 325 10.29 9.07 8.83
C CYS A 325 10.10 8.46 10.22
N PHE A 326 10.41 7.17 10.35
CA PHE A 326 10.40 6.42 11.61
C PHE A 326 11.74 6.41 12.37
N PHE A 327 12.66 7.30 11.99
CA PHE A 327 13.97 7.49 12.64
C PHE A 327 14.02 8.85 13.34
N VAL A 328 13.59 8.89 14.60
CA VAL A 328 13.44 10.13 15.38
C VAL A 328 14.65 10.36 16.27
N SER A 329 15.44 11.39 15.99
CA SER A 329 16.53 11.82 16.87
C SER A 329 16.06 12.89 17.84
N PHE A 330 16.18 12.62 19.14
CA PHE A 330 15.99 13.63 20.18
C PHE A 330 17.25 14.48 20.29
N GLN A 331 17.11 15.80 20.37
CA GLN A 331 18.20 16.77 20.45
C GLN A 331 18.11 17.65 21.69
N THR A 332 16.89 17.89 22.20
CA THR A 332 16.61 18.76 23.36
C THR A 332 15.62 18.09 24.30
N HIS A 333 15.46 18.59 25.52
CA HIS A 333 14.49 18.05 26.49
C HIS A 333 13.82 19.20 27.25
N PRO A 334 12.48 19.22 27.37
CA PRO A 334 11.52 18.31 26.74
C PRO A 334 11.44 18.51 25.22
N GLU A 335 11.09 17.46 24.49
CA GLU A 335 10.94 17.53 23.04
C GLU A 335 9.89 16.52 22.56
N ALA A 336 9.11 16.91 21.56
CA ALA A 336 8.04 16.09 21.01
C ALA A 336 7.95 16.28 19.49
N PHE A 337 7.60 15.20 18.79
CA PHE A 337 7.51 15.14 17.33
C PHE A 337 6.34 14.27 16.90
N LEU A 338 5.83 14.53 15.71
CA LEU A 338 4.98 13.62 14.96
C LEU A 338 5.85 12.90 13.92
N ALA A 339 5.95 11.58 14.01
CA ALA A 339 6.59 10.73 13.01
C ALA A 339 5.52 10.12 12.12
N ILE A 340 5.62 10.34 10.81
CA ILE A 340 4.63 9.93 9.82
C ILE A 340 5.31 9.11 8.73
N GLU A 341 4.83 7.88 8.53
CA GLU A 341 5.13 7.08 7.35
C GLU A 341 3.85 6.40 6.84
N GLU A 342 3.94 5.73 5.68
CA GLU A 342 2.81 5.02 5.07
C GLU A 342 2.16 4.00 6.03
N LYS A 343 2.96 3.37 6.88
CA LYS A 343 2.49 2.36 7.83
C LYS A 343 1.76 2.96 9.04
N GLY A 344 1.94 4.25 9.34
CA GLY A 344 1.31 4.84 10.52
C GLY A 344 1.79 6.23 10.94
N ILE A 345 1.11 6.77 11.95
CA ILE A 345 1.42 8.05 12.61
C ILE A 345 1.76 7.76 14.06
N PHE A 346 2.89 8.30 14.51
CA PHE A 346 3.35 8.24 15.88
C PHE A 346 3.54 9.62 16.46
N TYR A 347 3.14 9.80 17.73
CA TYR A 347 3.56 10.94 18.53
C TYR A 347 4.66 10.51 19.48
N CYS A 348 5.87 11.00 19.21
CA CYS A 348 7.07 10.66 19.96
C CYS A 348 7.41 11.81 20.89
N ARG A 349 7.65 11.53 22.17
CA ARG A 349 8.08 12.54 23.14
C ARG A 349 9.16 12.02 24.07
N MET A 350 10.01 12.95 24.49
CA MET A 350 10.97 12.75 25.56
C MET A 350 10.70 13.78 26.66
N VAL A 351 10.51 13.29 27.88
CA VAL A 351 10.24 14.13 29.06
C VAL A 351 11.21 13.74 30.17
N PHE A 352 11.72 14.74 30.90
CA PHE A 352 12.53 14.51 32.10
C PHE A 352 11.73 14.88 33.35
N ARG A 353 11.56 13.93 34.28
CA ARG A 353 10.86 14.13 35.55
C ARG A 353 11.53 13.30 36.64
N ASN A 354 11.66 13.86 37.85
CA ASN A 354 12.18 13.14 39.03
C ASN A 354 13.50 12.38 38.77
N ALA A 355 14.46 13.02 38.09
CA ALA A 355 15.74 12.42 37.70
C ALA A 355 15.65 11.23 36.72
N THR A 356 14.53 11.06 36.03
CA THR A 356 14.28 10.00 35.05
C THR A 356 13.87 10.58 33.70
N PHE A 357 14.43 10.04 32.63
CA PHE A 357 13.99 10.32 31.26
C PHE A 357 12.95 9.29 30.85
N LEU A 358 11.78 9.77 30.45
CA LEU A 358 10.72 8.99 29.82
C LEU A 358 10.80 9.22 28.31
N PHE A 359 11.03 8.15 27.56
CA PHE A 359 10.87 8.12 26.12
C PHE A 359 9.56 7.41 25.79
N GLU A 360 8.72 8.05 25.00
CA GLU A 360 7.41 7.52 24.66
C GLU A 360 7.13 7.70 23.16
N ALA A 361 6.52 6.70 22.55
CA ALA A 361 5.98 6.74 21.20
C ALA A 361 4.53 6.24 21.25
N ILE A 362 3.58 7.07 20.86
CA ILE A 362 2.15 6.76 20.86
C ILE A 362 1.71 6.52 19.43
N PHE A 363 1.30 5.28 19.12
CA PHE A 363 0.69 4.96 17.84
C PHE A 363 -0.73 5.53 17.76
N CYS A 364 -1.03 6.25 16.69
CA CYS A 364 -2.31 6.96 16.56
C CYS A 364 -3.40 6.10 15.93
N GLY A 365 -3.07 4.92 15.41
CA GLY A 365 -4.01 4.04 14.71
C GLY A 365 -4.59 2.93 15.60
N PRO A 366 -5.11 1.85 14.98
CA PRO A 366 -5.73 0.74 15.70
C PRO A 366 -4.77 -0.03 16.62
N PRO A 367 -5.16 -0.38 17.85
CA PRO A 367 -4.30 -1.08 18.80
C PRO A 367 -4.00 -2.52 18.42
N GLU A 368 -4.66 -3.07 17.40
CA GLU A 368 -4.30 -4.37 16.85
C GLU A 368 -3.05 -4.32 15.97
N ARG A 369 -2.71 -3.16 15.38
CA ARG A 369 -1.47 -2.98 14.61
C ARG A 369 -0.30 -2.85 15.57
N LYS A 370 0.73 -3.66 15.35
CA LYS A 370 1.92 -3.73 16.20
C LYS A 370 3.12 -3.23 15.42
N PHE A 371 4.06 -2.73 16.21
CA PHE A 371 5.33 -2.17 15.79
C PHE A 371 6.37 -2.51 16.85
N PHE A 372 7.62 -2.54 16.45
CA PHE A 372 8.78 -2.61 17.32
C PHE A 372 9.40 -1.21 17.42
N CYS A 373 9.50 -0.70 18.64
CA CYS A 373 10.09 0.59 18.94
C CYS A 373 11.41 0.38 19.70
N GLU A 374 12.51 0.80 19.09
CA GLU A 374 13.87 0.64 19.59
C GLU A 374 14.50 1.99 19.91
N LEU A 375 15.14 2.11 21.08
CA LEU A 375 15.95 3.27 21.44
C LEU A 375 17.44 2.92 21.34
N ARG A 376 18.16 3.71 20.55
CA ARG A 376 19.62 3.65 20.39
C ARG A 376 20.24 4.97 20.81
N PHE A 377 21.52 4.96 21.16
CA PHE A 377 22.28 6.15 21.46
C PHE A 377 23.49 6.21 20.54
N LYS A 378 23.73 7.37 19.90
CA LYS A 378 24.84 7.52 18.94
C LYS A 378 26.23 7.34 19.57
N GLU A 379 26.35 7.53 20.88
CA GLU A 379 27.61 7.48 21.63
C GLU A 379 27.43 6.67 22.91
N GLY A 380 28.45 5.87 23.28
CA GLY A 380 28.60 5.27 24.61
C GLY A 380 28.73 3.74 24.60
N LYS A 381 28.53 3.10 25.76
CA LYS A 381 28.82 1.66 25.97
C LYS A 381 27.68 0.72 25.58
N MET A 382 26.61 1.23 25.00
CA MET A 382 25.43 0.45 24.66
C MET A 382 25.66 -0.35 23.37
N LYS A 383 25.72 -1.68 23.48
CA LYS A 383 25.93 -2.58 22.33
C LYS A 383 24.64 -3.01 21.64
N GLN A 384 23.51 -3.01 22.35
CA GLN A 384 22.20 -3.46 21.86
C GLN A 384 21.14 -2.38 22.07
N PRO A 385 20.17 -2.24 21.15
CA PRO A 385 19.06 -1.31 21.30
C PRO A 385 18.20 -1.64 22.53
N MET A 386 17.65 -0.62 23.17
CA MET A 386 16.65 -0.80 24.22
C MET A 386 15.26 -0.88 23.60
N MET A 387 14.56 -1.99 23.84
CA MET A 387 13.17 -2.13 23.42
C MET A 387 12.24 -1.32 24.32
N LEU A 388 11.35 -0.52 23.72
CA LEU A 388 10.27 0.13 24.45
C LEU A 388 9.19 -0.90 24.81
N HIS A 389 8.67 -0.81 26.03
CA HIS A 389 7.56 -1.65 26.48
C HIS A 389 6.24 -1.12 25.92
N ARG A 390 5.44 -2.01 25.32
CA ARG A 390 4.14 -1.68 24.72
C ARG A 390 2.99 -1.94 25.67
N THR A 391 2.13 -0.94 25.86
CA THR A 391 0.82 -1.06 26.50
C THR A 391 -0.21 -0.41 25.57
N GLU A 392 -1.07 -1.24 24.96
CA GLU A 392 -1.99 -0.81 23.89
C GLU A 392 -1.25 -0.07 22.75
N ASN A 393 -1.57 1.21 22.54
CA ASN A 393 -0.95 2.08 21.54
C ASN A 393 0.32 2.80 22.03
N VAL A 394 0.67 2.67 23.31
CA VAL A 394 1.77 3.42 23.92
C VAL A 394 2.99 2.54 24.07
N TYR A 395 4.12 2.99 23.52
CA TYR A 395 5.43 2.39 23.67
C TYR A 395 6.25 3.30 24.58
N ARG A 396 6.81 2.77 25.67
CA ARG A 396 7.58 3.58 26.61
C ARG A 396 8.78 2.87 27.20
N VAL A 397 9.80 3.68 27.54
CA VAL A 397 10.92 3.25 28.37
C VAL A 397 11.33 4.39 29.28
N GLU A 398 11.67 4.05 30.52
CA GLU A 398 12.17 4.98 31.52
C GLU A 398 13.63 4.65 31.82
N ILE A 399 14.48 5.67 31.87
CA ILE A 399 15.90 5.52 32.15
C ILE A 399 16.31 6.60 33.14
N SER A 400 16.88 6.20 34.28
CA SER A 400 17.34 7.18 35.27
C SER A 400 18.55 7.95 34.75
N GLN A 401 18.71 9.20 35.20
CA GLN A 401 19.89 10.01 34.87
C GLN A 401 21.19 9.35 35.36
N MET A 402 21.13 8.61 36.48
CA MET A 402 22.27 7.86 37.02
C MET A 402 22.69 6.72 36.09
N GLU A 403 21.74 5.98 35.53
CA GLU A 403 22.01 4.89 34.58
C GLU A 403 22.61 5.41 33.27
N LEU A 404 22.07 6.51 32.72
CA LEU A 404 22.65 7.14 31.54
C LEU A 404 24.11 7.56 31.80
N LYS A 405 24.40 8.17 32.95
CA LYS A 405 25.78 8.52 33.36
C LYS A 405 26.68 7.29 33.46
N LYS A 406 26.21 6.20 34.10
CA LYS A 406 26.95 4.94 34.24
C LYS A 406 27.31 4.32 32.88
N MET A 407 26.40 4.41 31.91
CA MET A 407 26.60 3.90 30.55
C MET A 407 27.33 4.89 29.63
N LYS A 408 27.69 6.08 30.12
CA LYS A 408 28.26 7.20 29.33
C LYS A 408 27.37 7.63 28.16
N LEU A 409 26.05 7.61 28.37
CA LEU A 409 25.04 8.00 27.38
C LEU A 409 24.52 9.40 27.67
N LYS A 410 24.06 10.08 26.62
CA LYS A 410 23.40 11.39 26.72
C LYS A 410 21.99 11.28 26.13
N ALA A 411 20.98 11.67 26.89
CA ALA A 411 19.57 11.66 26.45
C ALA A 411 19.35 12.36 25.10
N LYS A 412 20.02 13.51 24.90
CA LYS A 412 20.02 14.28 23.65
C LYS A 412 20.68 13.62 22.43
N HIS A 413 21.23 12.41 22.57
CA HIS A 413 21.78 11.62 21.47
C HIS A 413 20.96 10.34 21.25
N ALA A 414 19.76 10.27 21.83
CA ALA A 414 18.84 9.16 21.64
C ALA A 414 18.23 9.20 20.24
N LEU A 415 18.20 8.05 19.60
CA LEU A 415 17.58 7.78 18.32
C LEU A 415 16.52 6.70 18.53
N LEU A 416 15.25 7.08 18.35
CA LEU A 416 14.15 6.15 18.32
C LEU A 416 13.98 5.64 16.88
N THR A 417 13.92 4.33 16.73
CA THR A 417 13.62 3.64 15.46
C THR A 417 12.31 2.89 15.63
N ILE A 418 11.38 3.09 14.70
CA ILE A 418 10.10 2.39 14.68
C ILE A 418 10.09 1.47 13.46
N THR A 419 9.75 0.21 13.66
CA THR A 419 9.65 -0.81 12.60
C THR A 419 8.33 -1.54 12.73
N ALA A 420 7.73 -1.91 11.60
CA ALA A 420 6.46 -2.65 11.57
C ALA A 420 6.67 -4.13 11.90
#